data_AF-A0A350BCQ5-F1
#
_entry.id   AF-A0A350BCQ5-F1
#
_cell.length_a   1.000
_cell.length_b   1.000
_cell.length_c   1.000
_cell.angle_alpha   90.00
_cell.angle_beta   90.00
_cell.angle_gamma   90.00
#
_symmetry.space_group_name_H-M   'P 1'
#
loop_
_entity.id
_entity.type
_entity.pdbx_description
1 polymer ?
#
loop_
_entity_poly.entity_id
_entity_poly.type
_entity_poly.pdbx_seq_one_letter_code
_entity_poly.pdbx_strand_id
1 'polypeptide(L)'
;MKKPNKNTLNLFFTILEIVGIVILLTISLVAMFTLETNVNPTNWFMKFILFLQTKTIWFFILIVLPLIGFFLFNGYLLFKVIYSDRVVKPGVTEADKTAMIEEAKRQLREELLKEMQSKPEEASKE
;
A
#
# COMPACT_ATOMS: atom_id res chain seq x y z
N MET A 1 -32.62 -6.97 -13.07
CA MET A 1 -31.38 -6.16 -13.12
C MET A 1 -30.49 -6.57 -11.94
N LYS A 2 -29.40 -7.30 -12.18
CA LYS A 2 -28.51 -7.82 -11.13
C LYS A 2 -27.56 -6.70 -10.71
N LYS A 3 -27.61 -6.23 -9.46
CA LYS A 3 -26.71 -5.17 -8.96
C LYS A 3 -25.26 -5.65 -9.09
N PRO A 4 -24.35 -4.84 -9.65
CA PRO A 4 -22.95 -5.23 -9.78
C PRO A 4 -22.36 -5.45 -8.38
N ASN A 5 -21.63 -6.55 -8.22
CA ASN A 5 -20.97 -6.89 -6.97
C ASN A 5 -19.87 -5.86 -6.71
N LYS A 6 -19.71 -5.40 -5.45
CA LYS A 6 -18.76 -4.33 -5.09
C LYS A 6 -17.32 -4.64 -5.53
N ASN A 7 -16.95 -5.93 -5.49
CA ASN A 7 -15.63 -6.39 -5.90
C ASN A 7 -15.40 -6.28 -7.41
N THR A 8 -16.43 -6.52 -8.22
CA THR A 8 -16.36 -6.39 -9.69
C THR A 8 -16.26 -4.93 -10.11
N LEU A 9 -16.97 -4.05 -9.39
CA LEU A 9 -16.94 -2.61 -9.63
C LEU A 9 -15.56 -2.02 -9.30
N ASN A 10 -14.98 -2.38 -8.16
CA ASN A 10 -13.64 -1.93 -7.77
C ASN A 10 -12.57 -2.43 -8.76
N LEU A 11 -12.63 -3.70 -9.16
CA LEU A 11 -11.72 -4.27 -10.14
C LEU A 11 -11.81 -3.56 -11.50
N PHE A 12 -13.01 -3.23 -11.95
CA PHE A 12 -13.21 -2.44 -13.16
C PHE A 12 -12.56 -1.05 -13.06
N PHE A 13 -12.74 -0.34 -11.94
CA PHE A 13 -12.10 0.95 -11.72
C PHE A 13 -10.57 0.85 -11.70
N THR A 14 -10.00 -0.17 -11.05
CA THR A 14 -8.55 -0.40 -11.05
C THR A 14 -8.01 -0.67 -12.47
N ILE A 15 -8.71 -1.49 -13.26
CA ILE A 15 -8.31 -1.73 -14.66
C ILE A 15 -8.38 -0.43 -15.46
N LEU A 16 -9.46 0.34 -15.30
CA LEU A 16 -9.64 1.62 -16.01
C LEU A 16 -8.56 2.63 -15.63
N GLU A 17 -8.18 2.68 -14.37
CA GLU A 17 -7.07 3.49 -13.86
C GLU A 17 -5.74 3.08 -14.50
N ILE A 18 -5.39 1.80 -14.49
CA ILE A 18 -4.15 1.30 -15.10
C ILE A 18 -4.11 1.65 -16.59
N VAL A 19 -5.20 1.41 -17.32
CA VAL A 19 -5.30 1.74 -18.74
C VAL A 19 -5.17 3.26 -18.95
N GLY A 20 -5.79 4.07 -18.09
CA GLY A 20 -5.68 5.52 -18.13
C GLY A 20 -4.24 6.01 -17.94
N ILE A 21 -3.52 5.45 -16.95
CA ILE A 21 -2.10 5.77 -16.70
C ILE A 21 -1.26 5.44 -17.93
N VAL A 22 -1.45 4.25 -18.53
CA VAL A 22 -0.70 3.82 -19.73
C VAL A 22 -0.95 4.77 -20.90
N ILE A 23 -2.20 5.19 -21.12
CA ILE A 23 -2.55 6.15 -22.18
C ILE A 23 -1.87 7.50 -21.92
N LEU A 24 -1.96 8.03 -20.71
CA LEU A 24 -1.35 9.32 -20.35
C LEU A 24 0.18 9.30 -20.47
N LEU A 25 0.81 8.21 -20.05
CA LEU A 25 2.26 8.00 -20.21
C LEU A 25 2.65 7.93 -21.69
N THR A 26 1.85 7.25 -22.50
CA THR A 26 2.09 7.15 -23.95
C THR A 26 1.99 8.54 -24.60
N ILE A 27 0.96 9.31 -24.26
CA ILE A 27 0.81 10.69 -24.75
C ILE A 27 1.99 11.57 -24.31
N SER A 28 2.43 11.42 -23.06
CA SER A 28 3.60 12.14 -22.52
C SER A 28 4.87 11.82 -23.31
N LEU A 29 5.15 10.52 -23.53
CA LEU A 29 6.30 10.07 -24.31
C LEU A 29 6.24 10.58 -25.75
N VAL A 30 5.10 10.40 -26.41
CA VAL A 30 4.89 10.89 -27.78
C VAL A 30 5.15 12.40 -27.83
N ALA A 31 4.55 13.18 -26.93
CA ALA A 31 4.76 14.62 -26.87
C ALA A 31 6.23 15.01 -26.65
N MET A 32 7.01 14.23 -25.89
CA MET A 32 8.44 14.49 -25.69
C MET A 32 9.28 14.12 -26.93
N PHE A 33 8.99 12.99 -27.58
CA PHE A 33 9.78 12.50 -28.71
C PHE A 33 9.38 13.12 -30.06
N THR A 34 8.19 13.72 -30.18
CA THR A 34 7.77 14.41 -31.41
C THR A 34 8.15 15.90 -31.46
N LEU A 35 8.97 16.39 -30.51
CA LEU A 35 9.34 17.82 -30.40
C LEU A 35 10.07 18.37 -31.64
N GLU A 36 10.72 17.52 -32.43
CA GLU A 36 11.57 17.98 -33.54
C GLU A 36 11.07 17.56 -34.93
N THR A 37 10.07 16.67 -35.02
CA THR A 37 9.81 15.92 -36.26
C THR A 37 8.57 16.33 -37.05
N ASN A 38 7.66 17.15 -36.51
CA ASN A 38 6.37 17.43 -37.17
C ASN A 38 6.03 18.92 -37.30
N VAL A 39 6.48 19.54 -38.40
CA VAL A 39 6.14 20.93 -38.76
C VAL A 39 4.73 21.06 -39.37
N ASN A 40 4.07 19.95 -39.74
CA ASN A 40 2.72 19.94 -40.32
C ASN A 40 1.88 18.74 -39.83
N PRO A 41 1.04 18.92 -38.80
CA PRO A 41 0.23 17.83 -38.25
C PRO A 41 -0.91 17.44 -39.21
N THR A 42 -0.88 16.19 -39.68
CA THR A 42 -1.87 15.61 -40.62
C THR A 42 -3.17 15.18 -39.93
N ASN A 43 -3.11 14.79 -38.66
CA ASN A 43 -4.27 14.25 -37.90
C ASN A 43 -4.62 15.10 -36.68
N TRP A 44 -5.89 15.05 -36.24
CA TRP A 44 -6.36 15.78 -35.05
C TRP A 44 -5.56 15.43 -33.79
N PHE A 45 -5.19 14.16 -33.61
CA PHE A 45 -4.35 13.74 -32.49
C PHE A 45 -2.98 14.42 -32.50
N MET A 46 -2.32 14.53 -33.65
CA MET A 46 -1.04 15.25 -33.74
C MET A 46 -1.20 16.75 -33.46
N LYS A 47 -2.31 17.37 -33.87
CA LYS A 47 -2.61 18.76 -33.52
C LYS A 47 -2.78 18.93 -32.00
N PHE A 48 -3.42 17.97 -31.34
CA PHE A 48 -3.56 17.96 -29.89
C PHE A 48 -2.20 17.81 -29.18
N ILE A 49 -1.34 16.90 -29.66
CA ILE A 49 0.03 16.76 -29.14
C ILE A 49 0.81 18.07 -29.29
N LEU A 50 0.76 18.71 -30.47
CA LEU A 50 1.42 19.98 -30.73
C LEU A 50 0.88 21.12 -29.84
N PHE A 51 -0.43 21.12 -29.58
CA PHE A 51 -1.06 22.05 -28.64
C PHE A 51 -0.54 21.85 -27.21
N LEU A 52 -0.49 20.61 -26.72
CA LEU A 52 0.05 20.28 -25.40
C LEU A 52 1.52 20.69 -25.27
N GLN A 53 2.33 20.45 -26.32
CA GLN A 53 3.73 20.89 -26.37
C GLN A 53 3.87 22.41 -26.28
N THR A 54 3.07 23.15 -27.07
CA THR A 54 3.13 24.63 -27.13
C THR A 54 2.65 25.27 -25.82
N LYS A 55 1.76 24.59 -25.10
CA LYS A 55 1.13 25.10 -23.88
C LYS A 55 1.50 24.23 -22.69
N THR A 56 2.73 24.41 -22.17
CA THR A 56 3.30 23.65 -21.05
C THR A 56 2.39 23.58 -19.81
N ILE A 57 1.67 24.66 -19.50
CA ILE A 57 0.71 24.68 -18.37
C ILE A 57 -0.41 23.65 -18.60
N TRP A 58 -0.92 23.54 -19.82
CA TRP A 58 -1.97 22.59 -20.17
C TRP A 58 -1.45 21.16 -20.20
N PHE A 59 -0.22 20.93 -20.65
CA PHE A 59 0.44 19.63 -20.51
C PHE A 59 0.52 19.20 -19.03
N PHE A 60 0.91 20.12 -18.15
CA PHE A 60 0.97 19.82 -16.73
C PHE A 60 -0.42 19.48 -16.16
N ILE A 61 -1.43 20.27 -16.45
CA ILE A 61 -2.79 20.07 -15.91
C ILE A 61 -3.46 18.81 -16.48
N LEU A 62 -3.30 18.54 -17.77
CA LEU A 62 -4.02 17.44 -18.45
C LEU A 62 -3.30 16.09 -18.39
N ILE A 63 -1.96 16.10 -18.27
CA ILE A 63 -1.16 14.87 -18.29
C ILE A 63 -0.54 14.62 -16.92
N VAL A 64 0.23 15.57 -16.40
CA VAL A 64 1.05 15.37 -15.20
C VAL A 64 0.21 15.33 -13.93
N LEU A 65 -0.73 16.26 -13.76
CA LEU A 65 -1.59 16.36 -12.59
C LEU A 65 -2.48 15.13 -12.38
N PRO A 66 -3.17 14.58 -13.40
CA PRO A 66 -3.89 13.32 -13.24
C PRO A 66 -2.95 12.14 -12.96
N LEU A 67 -1.74 12.12 -13.53
CA LEU A 67 -0.73 11.11 -13.18
C LEU A 67 -0.37 11.14 -11.69
N ILE A 68 -0.12 12.34 -11.14
CA ILE A 68 0.15 12.54 -9.72
C ILE A 68 -1.07 12.10 -8.89
N GLY A 69 -2.29 12.44 -9.33
CA GLY A 69 -3.52 12.02 -8.68
C GLY A 69 -3.65 10.50 -8.58
N PHE A 70 -3.42 9.78 -9.68
CA PHE A 70 -3.40 8.32 -9.70
C PHE A 70 -2.30 7.75 -8.80
N PHE A 71 -1.11 8.35 -8.81
CA PHE A 71 -0.01 7.91 -7.96
C PHE A 71 -0.33 8.07 -6.48
N LEU A 72 -0.89 9.21 -6.07
CA LEU A 72 -1.32 9.46 -4.70
C LEU A 72 -2.47 8.56 -4.27
N PHE A 73 -3.42 8.29 -5.17
CA PHE A 73 -4.54 7.38 -4.90
C PHE A 73 -4.05 5.95 -4.67
N ASN A 74 -3.19 5.43 -5.55
CA ASN A 74 -2.56 4.12 -5.38
C ASN A 74 -1.69 4.07 -4.12
N GLY A 75 -0.90 5.12 -3.87
CA GLY A 75 -0.11 5.25 -2.65
C GLY A 75 -0.98 5.20 -1.40
N TYR A 76 -2.09 5.94 -1.37
CA TYR A 76 -3.05 5.92 -0.27
C TYR A 76 -3.66 4.53 -0.06
N LEU A 77 -4.07 3.85 -1.13
CA LEU A 77 -4.60 2.48 -1.03
C LEU A 77 -3.56 1.51 -0.48
N LEU A 78 -2.32 1.61 -0.97
CA LEU A 78 -1.21 0.78 -0.52
C LEU A 78 -0.88 1.04 0.96
N PHE A 79 -0.80 2.31 1.37
CA PHE A 79 -0.65 2.68 2.77
C PHE A 79 -1.80 2.18 3.62
N LYS A 80 -3.04 2.32 3.16
CA LYS A 80 -4.22 1.82 3.87
C LYS A 80 -4.17 0.31 4.06
N VAL A 81 -3.76 -0.46 3.04
CA VAL A 81 -3.59 -1.91 3.16
C VAL A 81 -2.49 -2.23 4.19
N ILE A 82 -1.33 -1.61 4.08
CA ILE A 82 -0.21 -1.84 5.01
C ILE A 82 -0.58 -1.48 6.45
N TYR A 83 -1.20 -0.34 6.68
CA TYR A 83 -1.62 0.08 8.02
C TYR A 83 -2.81 -0.73 8.53
N SER A 84 -3.77 -1.12 7.68
CA SER A 84 -4.87 -1.99 8.09
C SER A 84 -4.38 -3.38 8.49
N ASP A 85 -3.38 -3.93 7.80
CA ASP A 85 -2.78 -5.22 8.16
C ASP A 85 -1.88 -5.12 9.41
N ARG A 86 -1.19 -4.00 9.62
CA ARG A 86 -0.29 -3.81 10.77
C ARG A 86 -0.99 -3.35 12.05
N VAL A 87 -2.12 -2.65 11.96
CA VAL A 87 -2.87 -2.14 13.13
C VAL A 87 -3.92 -3.14 13.62
N VAL A 88 -4.38 -4.07 12.78
CA VAL A 88 -5.36 -5.11 13.18
C VAL A 88 -4.68 -6.41 13.67
N LYS A 89 -3.36 -6.52 13.57
CA LYS A 89 -2.61 -7.63 14.21
C LYS A 89 -1.41 -7.13 15.02
N PRO A 90 -1.60 -6.69 16.28
CA PRO A 90 -0.76 -7.27 17.30
C PRO A 90 -1.14 -8.76 17.33
N GLY A 91 -0.39 -9.59 16.60
CA GLY A 91 -0.51 -11.04 16.63
C GLY A 91 -0.07 -11.59 17.98
N VAL A 92 -0.81 -11.23 19.03
CA VAL A 92 -0.96 -12.07 20.21
C VAL A 92 -2.44 -12.45 20.18
N THR A 93 -2.70 -13.54 19.48
CA THR A 93 -4.01 -14.21 19.50
C THR A 93 -4.38 -14.44 20.97
N GLU A 94 -5.66 -14.50 21.35
CA GLU A 94 -6.01 -14.89 22.73
C GLU A 94 -5.36 -16.25 23.11
N ALA A 95 -5.16 -17.13 22.13
CA ALA A 95 -4.38 -18.35 22.24
C ALA A 95 -2.88 -18.14 22.61
N ASP A 96 -2.22 -17.12 22.05
CA ASP A 96 -0.83 -16.77 22.38
C ASP A 96 -0.74 -16.12 23.77
N LYS A 97 -1.75 -15.33 24.16
CA LYS A 97 -1.83 -14.78 25.53
C LYS A 97 -2.02 -15.90 26.55
N THR A 98 -2.86 -16.88 26.27
CA THR A 98 -3.06 -18.03 27.17
C THR A 98 -1.83 -18.91 27.27
N ALA A 99 -1.14 -19.18 26.15
CA ALA A 99 0.09 -19.98 26.14
C ALA A 99 1.23 -19.29 26.91
N MET A 100 1.40 -17.97 26.74
CA MET A 100 2.42 -17.21 27.47
C MET A 100 2.13 -17.09 28.97
N ILE A 101 0.86 -17.02 29.38
CA ILE A 101 0.47 -17.00 30.80
C ILE A 101 0.69 -18.38 31.44
N GLU A 102 0.48 -19.46 30.69
CA GLU A 102 0.69 -20.83 31.18
C GLU A 102 2.17 -21.16 31.34
N GLU A 103 3.03 -20.76 30.39
CA GLU A 103 4.48 -20.90 30.49
C GLU A 103 5.08 -20.03 31.60
N ALA A 104 4.61 -18.78 31.75
CA ALA A 104 5.05 -17.91 32.84
C ALA A 104 4.66 -18.46 34.22
N LYS A 105 3.46 -19.04 34.37
CA LYS A 105 3.04 -19.70 35.62
C LYS A 105 3.86 -20.95 35.93
N ARG A 106 4.29 -21.69 34.90
CA ARG A 106 5.13 -22.87 35.08
C ARG A 106 6.54 -22.48 35.53
N GLN A 107 7.15 -21.48 34.90
CA GLN A 107 8.47 -20.97 35.30
C GLN A 107 8.45 -20.41 36.72
N LEU A 108 7.41 -19.65 37.10
CA LEU A 108 7.26 -19.12 38.45
C LEU A 108 7.08 -20.22 39.51
N ARG A 109 6.41 -21.33 39.17
CA ARG A 109 6.27 -22.50 40.06
C ARG A 109 7.58 -23.27 40.21
N GLU A 110 8.33 -23.42 39.13
CA GLU A 110 9.64 -24.08 39.15
C GLU A 110 10.64 -23.27 39.99
N GLU A 111 10.65 -21.93 39.88
CA GLU A 111 11.49 -21.07 40.74
C GLU A 111 11.05 -21.07 42.22
N LEU A 112 9.73 -20.99 42.50
CA LEU A 112 9.23 -21.05 43.89
C LEU A 112 9.50 -22.39 44.56
N LEU A 113 9.38 -23.51 43.83
CA LEU A 113 9.75 -24.83 44.36
C LEU A 113 11.25 -24.94 44.60
N LYS A 114 12.07 -24.35 43.74
CA LYS A 114 13.52 -24.30 43.91
C LYS A 114 13.91 -23.46 45.13
N GLU A 115 13.24 -22.34 45.38
CA GLU A 115 13.43 -21.55 46.61
C GLU A 115 12.94 -22.27 47.88
N MET A 116 11.84 -23.03 47.79
CA MET A 116 11.36 -23.85 48.91
C MET A 116 12.29 -25.04 49.21
N GLN A 117 12.94 -25.59 48.18
CA GLN A 117 13.93 -26.67 48.31
C GLN A 117 15.34 -26.19 48.65
N SER A 118 15.67 -24.91 48.42
CA SER A 118 16.93 -24.31 48.87
C SER A 118 16.85 -23.70 50.28
N LYS A 119 15.64 -23.49 50.82
CA LYS A 119 15.42 -23.07 52.22
C LYS A 119 15.54 -24.14 53.33
N PRO A 120 15.59 -25.47 53.11
CA PRO A 120 15.82 -26.43 54.20
C PRO A 120 17.26 -26.42 54.72
N GLU A 121 18.25 -25.92 53.95
CA GLU A 121 19.66 -25.99 54.34
C GLU A 121 20.18 -24.77 55.12
N GLU A 122 19.42 -23.67 55.21
CA GLU A 122 19.78 -22.51 56.04
C GLU A 122 19.17 -22.56 57.46
N ALA A 123 18.38 -23.58 57.79
CA ALA A 123 17.82 -23.79 59.14
C ALA A 123 18.59 -24.85 59.96
N SER A 124 19.84 -25.19 59.62
CA SER A 124 20.68 -26.13 60.40
C SER A 124 22.11 -25.65 60.68
N LYS A 125 22.35 -24.34 60.66
CA LYS A 125 23.60 -23.74 61.18
C LYS A 125 23.29 -22.53 62.06
N GLU A 126 22.67 -22.78 63.21
CA GLU A 126 22.86 -22.00 64.43
C GLU A 126 23.55 -22.87 65.48
#